data_AF-A0A2K6R5V6-F1
#
_entry.id   AF-A0A2K6R5V6-F1
#
_cell.length_a   1.000
_cell.length_b   1.000
_cell.length_c   1.000
_cell.angle_alpha   90.00
_cell.angle_beta   90.00
_cell.angle_gamma   90.00
#
_symmetry.space_group_name_H-M   'P 1'
#
loop_
_entity.id
_entity.type
_entity.pdbx_description
1 polymer ?
#
loop_
_entity_poly.entity_id
_entity_poly.type
_entity_poly.pdbx_seq_one_letter_code
_entity_poly.pdbx_strand_id
1 'polypeptide(L)'
;MDFQNHLGSCQKCDPGCPNGSCWGAGEENCQKLTKIICAQQCSGRCRGKSPSDCCHNQCAAGCTGPRESDCLVCRKFRDEATCKDTCPPLMLYNPTTYQMDVNPEGKYSFGATCVKKCPRNYVVTDHGSCVRACGADSYEMEEDGVRKCKKCEGPCRKVCNGIGIGEFKDTLSINATNIKHFKNCTSISGDLHILPVAFRGDSFTHTPPLDPQELDILKTVKEITGFLLIQAWPENRTDLHAFENLEIIRGRTKQHGQFSLAVVSLNITSLGLRSLKEISDGDVIISGNKNLCYANTINWKKLFGTSSQKTKIISNRGENSCKATGQVCHALCSPEGCWGPEPRDCVSCQNVSRGRECVDKCNILEGEPREFVENSECIQCHPECLPQVMNITCTGRGPDNCIQCAHYIDGPHCVKTCPAGVMGENNTLVWKYADAGHVCHLCHPNCTYGCTGSGLEGCARNGPKIPSIATGMVGALLLLLVVALGIGLFMRR
;
A
#
# COMPACT_ATOMS: atom_id res chain seq x y z
N MET A 1 9.39 -38.52 -0.06
CA MET A 1 9.92 -38.87 1.28
C MET A 1 9.53 -40.31 1.51
N ASP A 2 10.49 -41.23 1.49
CA ASP A 2 10.24 -42.61 1.87
C ASP A 2 10.30 -42.72 3.38
N PHE A 3 9.19 -43.10 4.00
CA PHE A 3 9.15 -43.35 5.44
C PHE A 3 9.91 -44.65 5.74
N GLN A 4 11.12 -44.55 6.28
CA GLN A 4 11.87 -45.72 6.74
C GLN A 4 11.52 -46.05 8.19
N ASN A 5 11.11 -47.30 8.42
CA ASN A 5 10.82 -47.81 9.75
C ASN A 5 11.96 -48.70 10.25
N HIS A 6 12.80 -48.17 11.13
CA HIS A 6 13.92 -48.90 11.74
C HIS A 6 13.54 -49.66 13.02
N LEU A 7 12.30 -49.52 13.52
CA LEU A 7 11.88 -50.05 14.82
C LEU A 7 11.03 -51.33 14.79
N GLY A 8 10.63 -51.82 13.61
CA GLY A 8 10.04 -53.17 13.41
C GLY A 8 8.69 -53.49 14.09
N SER A 9 8.20 -52.68 15.03
CA SER A 9 7.02 -52.98 15.85
C SER A 9 5.78 -52.16 15.50
N CYS A 10 5.58 -51.79 14.23
CA CYS A 10 4.34 -51.13 13.82
C CYS A 10 3.22 -52.15 13.69
N GLN A 11 2.11 -51.90 14.39
CA GLN A 11 0.89 -52.68 14.24
C GLN A 11 0.30 -52.44 12.84
N LYS A 12 -0.32 -53.48 12.26
CA LYS A 12 -0.99 -53.38 10.96
C LYS A 12 -2.27 -52.56 11.08
N CYS A 13 -2.64 -51.88 9.99
CA CYS A 13 -3.94 -51.25 9.87
C CYS A 13 -5.06 -52.29 9.94
N ASP A 14 -6.22 -51.85 10.43
CA ASP A 14 -7.43 -52.67 10.42
C ASP A 14 -7.84 -53.06 8.99
N PRO A 15 -8.31 -54.30 8.73
CA PRO A 15 -8.79 -54.72 7.41
C PRO A 15 -9.90 -53.84 6.83
N GLY A 16 -10.70 -53.16 7.66
CA GLY A 16 -11.76 -52.24 7.24
C GLY A 16 -11.25 -50.91 6.65
N CYS A 17 -9.95 -50.61 6.78
CA CYS A 17 -9.41 -49.34 6.31
C CYS A 17 -9.34 -49.26 4.77
N PRO A 18 -9.77 -48.13 4.17
CA PRO A 18 -9.77 -47.97 2.72
C PRO A 18 -8.33 -48.01 2.18
N ASN A 19 -8.07 -48.94 1.25
CA ASN A 19 -6.75 -49.19 0.67
C ASN A 19 -5.65 -49.47 1.71
N GLY A 20 -6.00 -49.96 2.91
CA GLY A 20 -5.04 -50.18 3.99
C GLY A 20 -4.45 -48.89 4.57
N SER A 21 -5.06 -47.74 4.35
CA SER A 21 -4.59 -46.45 4.90
C SER A 21 -5.14 -46.20 6.30
N CYS A 22 -4.26 -46.16 7.30
CA CYS A 22 -4.59 -45.82 8.68
C CYS A 22 -3.55 -44.89 9.32
N TRP A 23 -3.95 -44.22 10.40
CA TRP A 23 -3.05 -43.42 11.25
C TRP A 23 -2.47 -44.22 12.43
N GLY A 24 -3.05 -45.37 12.74
CA GLY A 24 -2.72 -46.23 13.90
C GLY A 24 -3.54 -47.52 13.90
N ALA A 25 -3.38 -48.34 14.94
CA ALA A 25 -4.16 -49.58 15.10
C ALA A 25 -5.63 -49.30 15.47
N GLY A 26 -6.54 -50.23 15.13
CA GLY A 26 -7.98 -50.09 15.36
C GLY A 26 -8.73 -49.43 14.21
N GLU A 27 -10.03 -49.74 14.09
CA GLU A 27 -10.92 -49.25 13.02
C GLU A 27 -11.12 -47.73 13.07
N GLU A 28 -11.12 -47.14 14.26
CA GLU A 28 -11.30 -45.70 14.49
C GLU A 28 -10.18 -44.85 13.89
N ASN A 29 -9.01 -45.45 13.68
CA ASN A 29 -7.82 -44.81 13.12
C ASN A 29 -7.71 -44.98 11.60
N CYS A 30 -8.71 -45.60 10.94
CA CYS A 30 -8.76 -45.65 9.49
C CYS A 30 -8.86 -44.24 8.88
N GLN A 31 -8.12 -44.01 7.80
CA GLN A 31 -8.13 -42.72 7.12
C GLN A 31 -9.49 -42.46 6.46
N LYS A 32 -10.17 -41.40 6.89
CA LYS A 32 -11.44 -40.96 6.30
C LYS A 32 -11.20 -40.21 4.99
N LEU A 33 -11.72 -40.74 3.88
CA LEU A 33 -11.55 -40.17 2.54
C LEU A 33 -12.76 -39.30 2.17
N THR A 34 -12.55 -38.01 1.91
CA THR A 34 -13.63 -37.04 1.60
C THR A 34 -13.35 -36.21 0.34
N LYS A 35 -12.40 -36.64 -0.51
CA LYS A 35 -12.02 -35.95 -1.76
C LYS A 35 -11.84 -36.90 -2.93
N ILE A 36 -10.95 -37.88 -2.80
CA ILE A 36 -10.62 -38.79 -3.91
C ILE A 36 -11.74 -39.77 -4.27
N ILE A 37 -12.68 -39.99 -3.35
CA ILE A 37 -13.83 -40.89 -3.55
C ILE A 37 -15.07 -40.18 -4.12
N CYS A 38 -15.01 -38.86 -4.29
CA CYS A 38 -16.19 -38.07 -4.63
C CYS A 38 -16.61 -38.26 -6.09
N ALA A 39 -17.90 -38.08 -6.36
CA ALA A 39 -18.42 -37.96 -7.71
C ALA A 39 -17.79 -36.77 -8.46
N GLN A 40 -17.63 -36.90 -9.79
CA GLN A 40 -17.03 -35.86 -10.64
C GLN A 40 -17.77 -34.52 -10.60
N GLN A 41 -19.06 -34.53 -10.25
CA GLN A 41 -19.91 -33.34 -10.15
C GLN A 41 -19.66 -32.55 -8.85
N CYS A 42 -18.98 -33.11 -7.85
CA CYS A 42 -18.72 -32.41 -6.61
C CYS A 42 -17.69 -31.30 -6.80
N SER A 43 -18.00 -30.09 -6.33
CA SER A 43 -17.11 -28.93 -6.41
C SER A 43 -15.94 -28.97 -5.42
N GLY A 44 -15.96 -29.89 -4.44
CA GLY A 44 -14.95 -29.93 -3.38
C GLY A 44 -14.90 -31.26 -2.62
N ARG A 45 -15.55 -31.31 -1.45
CA ARG A 45 -15.59 -32.48 -0.55
C ARG A 45 -16.88 -33.27 -0.71
N CYS A 46 -16.91 -34.48 -0.15
CA CYS A 46 -18.12 -35.31 -0.09
C CYS A 46 -18.14 -36.20 1.16
N ARG A 47 -19.32 -36.73 1.48
CA ARG A 47 -19.56 -37.75 2.52
C ARG A 47 -19.44 -39.18 1.99
N GLY A 48 -19.58 -39.35 0.67
CA GLY A 48 -19.68 -40.64 -0.01
C GLY A 48 -19.48 -40.48 -1.52
N LYS A 49 -19.70 -41.58 -2.25
CA LYS A 49 -19.41 -41.65 -3.70
C LYS A 49 -20.55 -41.11 -4.57
N SER A 50 -21.76 -40.98 -4.02
CA SER A 50 -22.93 -40.52 -4.78
C SER A 50 -22.88 -39.00 -5.00
N PRO A 51 -23.40 -38.46 -6.12
CA PRO A 51 -23.61 -37.02 -6.27
C PRO A 51 -24.46 -36.39 -5.15
N SER A 52 -25.35 -37.14 -4.52
CA SER A 52 -26.14 -36.68 -3.35
C SER A 52 -25.29 -36.44 -2.09
N ASP A 53 -24.06 -36.96 -2.08
CA ASP A 53 -23.15 -36.86 -0.95
C ASP A 53 -22.18 -35.68 -1.07
N CYS A 54 -22.28 -34.88 -2.12
CA CYS A 54 -21.45 -33.69 -2.28
C CYS A 54 -21.70 -32.70 -1.13
N CYS A 55 -20.61 -32.17 -0.58
CA CYS A 55 -20.66 -31.11 0.42
C CYS A 55 -20.80 -29.74 -0.23
N HIS A 56 -21.22 -28.74 0.55
CA HIS A 56 -21.17 -27.35 0.14
C HIS A 56 -19.75 -26.91 -0.22
N ASN A 57 -19.60 -25.99 -1.19
CA ASN A 57 -18.30 -25.50 -1.66
C ASN A 57 -17.47 -24.80 -0.54
N GLN A 58 -18.16 -24.29 0.48
CA GLN A 58 -17.55 -23.66 1.66
C GLN A 58 -17.11 -24.66 2.74
N CYS A 59 -17.22 -25.98 2.54
CA CYS A 59 -16.74 -26.98 3.49
C CYS A 59 -15.27 -27.36 3.24
N ALA A 60 -14.46 -27.39 4.30
CA ALA A 60 -13.00 -27.61 4.21
C ALA A 60 -12.59 -29.08 4.24
N ALA A 61 -13.14 -29.86 5.18
CA ALA A 61 -12.70 -31.22 5.50
C ALA A 61 -13.73 -32.30 5.14
N GLY A 62 -15.01 -31.95 5.23
CA GLY A 62 -16.16 -32.82 5.01
C GLY A 62 -17.42 -32.12 5.51
N CYS A 63 -18.56 -32.82 5.51
CA CYS A 63 -19.84 -32.28 5.94
C CYS A 63 -20.71 -33.37 6.58
N THR A 64 -21.76 -32.97 7.28
CA THR A 64 -22.84 -33.83 7.77
C THR A 64 -24.07 -33.78 6.85
N GLY A 65 -24.11 -32.84 5.91
CA GLY A 65 -25.19 -32.58 4.96
C GLY A 65 -24.73 -31.64 3.82
N PRO A 66 -25.60 -31.35 2.83
CA PRO A 66 -25.21 -30.58 1.66
C PRO A 66 -25.19 -29.06 1.89
N ARG A 67 -25.70 -28.55 3.02
CA ARG A 67 -25.83 -27.10 3.26
C ARG A 67 -24.54 -26.50 3.83
N GLU A 68 -24.42 -25.18 3.74
CA GLU A 68 -23.31 -24.41 4.31
C GLU A 68 -23.26 -24.43 5.85
N SER A 69 -24.37 -24.77 6.50
CA SER A 69 -24.45 -25.00 7.95
C SER A 69 -23.96 -26.39 8.38
N ASP A 70 -23.83 -27.31 7.42
CA ASP A 70 -23.56 -28.72 7.70
C ASP A 70 -22.07 -29.07 7.52
N CYS A 71 -21.22 -28.07 7.30
CA CYS A 71 -19.80 -28.28 7.16
C CYS A 71 -19.17 -28.70 8.50
N LEU A 72 -18.25 -29.67 8.47
CA LEU A 72 -17.46 -30.02 9.66
C LEU A 72 -16.55 -28.86 10.09
N VAL A 73 -15.96 -28.18 9.11
CA VAL A 73 -15.13 -26.98 9.28
C VAL A 73 -15.32 -26.09 8.05
N CYS A 74 -15.38 -24.78 8.26
CA CYS A 74 -15.47 -23.81 7.17
C CYS A 74 -14.15 -23.66 6.43
N ARG A 75 -14.24 -23.58 5.10
CA ARG A 75 -13.09 -23.40 4.21
C ARG A 75 -12.45 -22.02 4.34
N LYS A 76 -13.27 -20.98 4.54
CA LYS A 76 -12.81 -19.59 4.71
C LYS A 76 -13.24 -19.02 6.04
N PHE A 77 -14.50 -18.58 6.16
CA PHE A 77 -15.00 -17.96 7.38
C PHE A 77 -16.20 -18.69 7.95
N ARG A 78 -16.25 -18.77 9.28
CA ARG A 78 -17.43 -19.19 10.03
C ARG A 78 -18.17 -17.97 10.53
N ASP A 79 -19.36 -17.75 9.98
CA ASP A 79 -20.30 -16.77 10.46
C ASP A 79 -21.38 -17.48 11.28
N GLU A 80 -21.21 -17.45 12.60
CA GLU A 80 -22.04 -18.18 13.57
C GLU A 80 -22.08 -19.69 13.26
N ALA A 81 -23.20 -20.19 12.72
CA ALA A 81 -23.40 -21.59 12.36
C ALA A 81 -23.21 -21.89 10.87
N THR A 82 -22.89 -20.88 10.05
CA THR A 82 -22.77 -21.01 8.59
C THR A 82 -21.36 -20.75 8.09
N CYS A 83 -20.96 -21.43 7.03
CA CYS A 83 -19.67 -21.22 6.37
C CYS A 83 -19.82 -20.28 5.17
N LYS A 84 -19.17 -19.12 5.23
CA LYS A 84 -19.21 -18.08 4.21
C LYS A 84 -17.85 -17.86 3.56
N ASP A 85 -17.88 -17.38 2.31
CA ASP A 85 -16.67 -17.08 1.54
C ASP A 85 -15.96 -15.81 2.05
N THR A 86 -16.75 -14.83 2.48
CA THR A 86 -16.31 -13.57 3.10
C THR A 86 -17.25 -13.23 4.26
N CYS A 87 -16.74 -12.51 5.26
CA CYS A 87 -17.62 -11.95 6.29
C CYS A 87 -18.55 -10.87 5.70
N PRO A 88 -19.73 -10.65 6.30
CA PRO A 88 -20.60 -9.53 5.93
C PRO A 88 -19.81 -8.21 5.88
N PRO A 89 -19.77 -7.52 4.73
CA PRO A 89 -18.94 -6.33 4.56
C PRO A 89 -19.40 -5.21 5.49
N LEU A 90 -18.47 -4.36 5.92
CA LEU A 90 -18.78 -3.25 6.83
C LEU A 90 -19.51 -2.09 6.13
N MET A 91 -19.42 -2.02 4.80
CA MET A 91 -20.07 -1.00 3.98
C MET A 91 -20.88 -1.69 2.88
N LEU A 92 -22.05 -1.14 2.56
CA LEU A 92 -22.94 -1.57 1.49
C LEU A 92 -23.05 -0.48 0.43
N TYR A 93 -23.16 -0.88 -0.83
CA TYR A 93 -23.46 0.05 -1.90
C TYR A 93 -24.96 0.37 -1.91
N ASN A 94 -25.31 1.64 -1.80
CA ASN A 94 -26.68 2.11 -1.88
C ASN A 94 -27.01 2.49 -3.34
N PRO A 95 -27.89 1.75 -4.03
CA PRO A 95 -28.18 2.00 -5.43
C PRO A 95 -28.97 3.30 -5.70
N THR A 96 -29.54 3.92 -4.66
CA THR A 96 -30.29 5.18 -4.78
C THR A 96 -29.36 6.39 -4.73
N THR A 97 -28.38 6.36 -3.82
CA THR A 97 -27.43 7.46 -3.59
C THR A 97 -26.11 7.28 -4.34
N TYR A 98 -25.83 6.05 -4.83
CA TYR A 98 -24.57 5.65 -5.45
C TYR A 98 -23.37 5.70 -4.50
N GLN A 99 -23.63 5.78 -3.20
CA GLN A 99 -22.62 5.88 -2.13
C GLN A 99 -22.45 4.57 -1.37
N MET A 100 -21.38 4.50 -0.57
CA MET A 100 -21.14 3.41 0.35
C MET A 100 -21.69 3.77 1.73
N ASP A 101 -22.71 3.06 2.20
CA ASP A 101 -23.34 3.25 3.50
C ASP A 101 -22.86 2.20 4.51
N VAL A 102 -22.89 2.51 5.81
CA VAL A 102 -22.49 1.55 6.86
C VAL A 102 -23.47 0.38 6.92
N ASN A 103 -22.96 -0.84 6.89
CA ASN A 103 -23.76 -2.06 7.04
C ASN A 103 -24.07 -2.34 8.52
N PRO A 104 -25.35 -2.32 8.96
CA PRO A 104 -25.70 -2.69 10.33
C PRO A 104 -25.40 -4.16 10.68
N GLU A 105 -25.37 -5.03 9.66
CA GLU A 105 -25.01 -6.45 9.79
C GLU A 105 -23.53 -6.72 9.53
N GLY A 106 -22.72 -5.67 9.32
CA GLY A 106 -21.29 -5.78 9.06
C GLY A 106 -20.56 -6.51 10.19
N LYS A 107 -19.66 -7.42 9.82
CA LYS A 107 -18.83 -8.17 10.77
C LYS A 107 -17.37 -8.10 10.37
N TYR A 108 -16.51 -7.98 11.37
CA TYR A 108 -15.07 -8.06 11.21
C TYR A 108 -14.63 -9.51 11.06
N SER A 109 -13.55 -9.73 10.32
CA SER A 109 -12.90 -11.04 10.28
C SER A 109 -11.89 -11.18 11.43
N PHE A 110 -11.99 -12.26 12.20
CA PHE A 110 -11.05 -12.60 13.26
C PHE A 110 -10.51 -14.00 13.03
N GLY A 111 -9.36 -14.10 12.37
CA GLY A 111 -8.85 -15.39 11.88
C GLY A 111 -9.82 -15.98 10.86
N ALA A 112 -10.41 -17.13 11.16
CA ALA A 112 -11.39 -17.82 10.31
C ALA A 112 -12.85 -17.65 10.80
N THR A 113 -13.15 -16.65 11.62
CA THR A 113 -14.52 -16.38 12.12
C THR A 113 -14.95 -14.94 11.87
N CYS A 114 -16.27 -14.71 11.77
CA CYS A 114 -16.85 -13.38 11.64
C CYS A 114 -17.41 -12.91 12.99
N VAL A 115 -17.04 -11.69 13.42
CA VAL A 115 -17.40 -11.14 14.73
C VAL A 115 -17.93 -9.71 14.61
N LYS A 116 -18.93 -9.33 15.43
CA LYS A 116 -19.50 -7.97 15.41
C LYS A 116 -18.53 -6.91 15.94
N LYS A 117 -17.65 -7.28 16.86
CA LYS A 117 -16.63 -6.39 17.46
C LYS A 117 -15.32 -7.16 17.59
N CYS A 118 -14.20 -6.51 17.29
CA CYS A 118 -12.90 -7.09 17.56
C CYS A 118 -12.67 -7.25 19.08
N PRO A 119 -11.92 -8.27 19.52
CA PRO A 119 -11.54 -8.40 20.91
C PRO A 119 -10.72 -7.18 21.38
N ARG A 120 -10.82 -6.81 22.67
CA ARG A 120 -10.27 -5.55 23.20
C ARG A 120 -8.80 -5.28 22.84
N ASN A 121 -7.96 -6.31 22.76
CA ASN A 121 -6.52 -6.19 22.49
C ASN A 121 -6.14 -6.25 21.00
N TYR A 122 -7.11 -6.13 20.08
CA TYR A 122 -6.90 -6.15 18.63
C TYR A 122 -7.17 -4.79 18.01
N VAL A 123 -6.60 -4.60 16.81
CA VAL A 123 -6.70 -3.40 15.99
C VAL A 123 -7.39 -3.76 14.66
N VAL A 124 -8.18 -2.85 14.12
CA VAL A 124 -8.96 -3.04 12.88
C VAL A 124 -8.16 -2.53 11.68
N THR A 125 -8.01 -3.35 10.65
CA THR A 125 -7.45 -2.92 9.35
C THR A 125 -8.49 -2.21 8.48
N ASP A 126 -8.07 -1.47 7.46
CA ASP A 126 -8.97 -0.91 6.42
C ASP A 126 -9.90 -1.94 5.78
N HIS A 127 -9.46 -3.20 5.66
CA HIS A 127 -10.26 -4.31 5.11
C HIS A 127 -11.22 -4.97 6.11
N GLY A 128 -11.42 -4.40 7.30
CA GLY A 128 -12.33 -4.95 8.32
C GLY A 128 -11.83 -6.24 8.99
N SER A 129 -10.52 -6.39 9.16
CA SER A 129 -9.91 -7.55 9.84
C SER A 129 -9.36 -7.17 11.22
N CYS A 130 -9.50 -8.07 12.20
CA CYS A 130 -8.96 -7.92 13.54
C CYS A 130 -7.53 -8.49 13.61
N VAL A 131 -6.53 -7.63 13.71
CA VAL A 131 -5.10 -8.01 13.80
C VAL A 131 -4.51 -7.62 15.16
N ARG A 132 -3.43 -8.29 15.58
CA ARG A 132 -2.76 -7.99 16.86
C ARG A 132 -1.96 -6.69 16.83
N ALA A 133 -1.43 -6.35 15.66
CA ALA A 133 -0.64 -5.15 15.41
C ALA A 133 -0.80 -4.77 13.93
N CYS A 134 -0.61 -3.49 13.64
CA CYS A 134 -0.59 -3.00 12.27
C CYS A 134 0.64 -3.49 11.50
N GLY A 135 0.55 -3.46 10.17
CA GLY A 135 1.69 -3.72 9.29
C GLY A 135 2.81 -2.68 9.48
N ALA A 136 4.00 -2.99 8.97
CA ALA A 136 5.16 -2.11 9.10
C ALA A 136 5.02 -0.75 8.38
N ASP A 137 4.06 -0.65 7.46
CA ASP A 137 3.70 0.52 6.66
C ASP A 137 2.49 1.30 7.24
N SER A 138 2.02 0.91 8.42
CA SER A 138 0.84 1.48 9.07
C SER A 138 1.09 1.74 10.56
N TYR A 139 0.37 2.72 11.12
CA TYR A 139 0.40 3.02 12.54
C TYR A 139 -0.99 2.84 13.16
N GLU A 140 -1.01 2.56 14.45
CA GLU A 140 -2.25 2.46 15.22
C GLU A 140 -2.74 3.86 15.57
N MET A 141 -4.00 4.13 15.29
CA MET A 141 -4.70 5.32 15.73
C MET A 141 -6.05 4.95 16.32
N GLU A 142 -6.50 5.71 17.31
CA GLU A 142 -7.82 5.54 17.88
C GLU A 142 -8.78 6.52 17.23
N GLU A 143 -9.86 6.00 16.65
CA GLU A 143 -10.92 6.77 16.00
C GLU A 143 -12.26 6.22 16.49
N ASP A 144 -13.10 7.08 17.07
CA ASP A 144 -14.41 6.72 17.64
C ASP A 144 -14.35 5.57 18.67
N GLY A 145 -13.26 5.49 19.45
CA GLY A 145 -13.05 4.44 20.46
C GLY A 145 -12.69 3.07 19.87
N VAL A 146 -12.40 2.99 18.57
CA VAL A 146 -11.90 1.79 17.89
C VAL A 146 -10.47 2.04 17.43
N ARG A 147 -9.58 1.10 17.77
CA ARG A 147 -8.18 1.15 17.34
C ARG A 147 -8.11 0.65 15.90
N LYS A 148 -7.67 1.51 14.99
CA LYS A 148 -7.57 1.25 13.55
C LYS A 148 -6.12 1.38 13.08
N CYS A 149 -5.78 0.63 12.04
CA CYS A 149 -4.52 0.76 11.34
C CYS A 149 -4.67 1.74 10.18
N LYS A 150 -3.96 2.86 10.23
CA LYS A 150 -3.89 3.81 9.12
C LYS A 150 -2.51 3.76 8.47
N LYS A 151 -2.47 3.79 7.15
CA LYS A 151 -1.19 3.83 6.41
C LYS A 151 -0.42 5.11 6.73
N CYS A 152 0.89 4.97 6.89
CA CYS A 152 1.78 6.10 7.14
C CYS A 152 1.92 6.97 5.89
N GLU A 153 2.00 8.29 6.08
CA GLU A 153 2.35 9.23 5.01
C GLU A 153 3.87 9.24 4.78
N GLY A 154 4.32 8.37 3.88
CA GLY A 154 5.73 8.06 3.69
C GLY A 154 6.24 7.03 4.70
N PRO A 155 7.55 7.02 5.04
CA PRO A 155 8.10 6.09 6.03
C PRO A 155 7.42 6.25 7.39
N CYS A 156 7.01 5.13 8.02
CA CYS A 156 6.39 5.16 9.34
C CYS A 156 7.34 5.71 10.40
N ARG A 157 6.75 6.38 11.41
CA ARG A 157 7.51 7.03 12.47
C ARG A 157 8.34 5.99 13.23
N LYS A 158 9.67 6.09 13.11
CA LYS A 158 10.64 5.31 13.89
C LYS A 158 11.56 6.28 14.60
N VAL A 159 11.57 6.22 15.93
CA VAL A 159 12.46 7.01 16.77
C VAL A 159 13.73 6.21 17.02
N CYS A 160 14.88 6.84 16.79
CA CYS A 160 16.20 6.23 16.97
C CYS A 160 17.08 7.13 17.84
N ASN A 161 18.00 6.54 18.59
CA ASN A 161 18.91 7.31 19.43
C ASN A 161 19.92 8.08 18.55
N GLY A 162 20.24 9.31 18.96
CA GLY A 162 21.33 10.09 18.38
C GLY A 162 22.69 9.70 18.96
N ILE A 163 23.75 10.25 18.36
CA ILE A 163 25.12 10.11 18.83
C ILE A 163 25.24 10.69 20.26
N GLY A 164 25.99 10.01 21.13
CA GLY A 164 26.15 10.41 22.54
C GLY A 164 25.03 9.95 23.49
N ILE A 165 24.03 9.20 22.99
CA ILE A 165 22.90 8.70 23.79
C ILE A 165 22.72 7.19 23.60
N GLY A 166 22.38 6.48 24.68
CA GLY A 166 22.03 5.06 24.66
C GLY A 166 23.16 4.20 24.10
N GLU A 167 22.86 3.46 23.04
CA GLU A 167 23.81 2.59 22.33
C GLU A 167 24.98 3.35 21.67
N PHE A 168 24.85 4.67 21.46
CA PHE A 168 25.88 5.52 20.85
C PHE A 168 26.61 6.42 21.86
N LYS A 169 26.50 6.15 23.16
CA LYS A 169 27.05 7.01 24.23
C LYS A 169 28.55 7.31 24.07
N ASP A 170 29.35 6.30 23.74
CA ASP A 170 30.81 6.42 23.59
C ASP A 170 31.22 6.58 22.11
N THR A 171 30.26 6.88 21.23
CA THR A 171 30.51 7.06 19.80
C THR A 171 30.68 8.54 19.47
N LEU A 172 31.75 8.87 18.75
CA LEU A 172 32.06 10.26 18.39
C LEU A 172 31.27 10.77 17.17
N SER A 173 30.99 9.89 16.20
CA SER A 173 30.40 10.26 14.90
C SER A 173 29.60 9.09 14.29
N ILE A 174 28.65 9.40 13.41
CA ILE A 174 28.08 8.43 12.48
C ILE A 174 29.22 7.83 11.66
N ASN A 175 29.34 6.51 11.64
CA ASN A 175 30.44 5.79 11.01
C ASN A 175 29.95 4.48 10.36
N ALA A 176 30.84 3.77 9.66
CA ALA A 176 30.50 2.55 8.93
C ALA A 176 29.87 1.43 9.79
N THR A 177 30.21 1.38 11.09
CA THR A 177 29.72 0.35 12.01
C THR A 177 28.31 0.67 12.51
N ASN A 178 28.01 1.94 12.80
CA ASN A 178 26.74 2.34 13.40
C ASN A 178 25.66 2.76 12.40
N ILE A 179 26.02 3.21 11.18
CA ILE A 179 25.09 3.86 10.25
C ILE A 179 23.87 3.00 9.89
N LYS A 180 24.04 1.67 9.89
CA LYS A 180 22.96 0.70 9.60
C LYS A 180 21.84 0.71 10.64
N HIS A 181 22.10 1.14 11.87
CA HIS A 181 21.08 1.29 12.91
C HIS A 181 20.10 2.42 12.59
N PHE A 182 20.53 3.41 11.81
CA PHE A 182 19.71 4.54 11.36
C PHE A 182 18.73 4.19 10.23
N LYS A 183 18.71 2.93 9.77
CA LYS A 183 17.79 2.48 8.71
C LYS A 183 16.33 2.69 9.10
N ASN A 184 15.59 3.35 8.22
CA ASN A 184 14.18 3.72 8.38
C ASN A 184 13.89 4.65 9.56
N CYS A 185 14.90 5.29 10.16
CA CYS A 185 14.69 6.25 11.22
C CYS A 185 14.10 7.54 10.65
N THR A 186 13.00 8.01 11.24
CA THR A 186 12.34 9.26 10.83
C THR A 186 12.56 10.38 11.83
N SER A 187 12.83 10.04 13.09
CA SER A 187 13.08 10.99 14.17
C SER A 187 14.29 10.54 14.97
N ILE A 188 15.27 11.43 15.14
CA ILE A 188 16.47 11.19 15.92
C ILE A 188 16.31 11.83 17.30
N SER A 189 16.27 10.98 18.33
CA SER A 189 16.31 11.40 19.73
C SER A 189 17.76 11.61 20.17
N GLY A 190 18.26 12.82 19.96
CA GLY A 190 19.63 13.22 20.28
C GLY A 190 20.27 14.00 19.15
N ASP A 191 21.59 13.93 19.12
CA ASP A 191 22.44 14.69 18.20
C ASP A 191 22.91 13.84 17.02
N LEU A 192 23.26 14.48 15.90
CA LEU A 192 23.96 13.83 14.80
C LEU A 192 25.31 14.51 14.55
N HIS A 193 26.39 13.73 14.60
CA HIS A 193 27.75 14.19 14.36
C HIS A 193 28.34 13.51 13.14
N ILE A 194 28.77 14.28 12.14
CA ILE A 194 29.47 13.79 10.95
C ILE A 194 30.83 14.47 10.89
N LEU A 195 31.86 13.71 11.29
CA LEU A 195 33.22 14.18 11.52
C LEU A 195 34.21 13.57 10.52
N PRO A 196 35.39 14.16 10.29
CA PRO A 196 36.39 13.62 9.36
C PRO A 196 36.80 12.17 9.63
N VAL A 197 36.80 11.76 10.91
CA VAL A 197 37.16 10.39 11.32
C VAL A 197 36.21 9.33 10.73
N ALA A 198 34.95 9.68 10.46
CA ALA A 198 33.99 8.76 9.85
C ALA A 198 34.44 8.31 8.46
N PHE A 199 34.97 9.23 7.65
CA PHE A 199 35.39 8.94 6.27
C PHE A 199 36.84 8.45 6.16
N ARG A 200 37.69 8.73 7.16
CA ARG A 200 39.06 8.21 7.22
C ARG A 200 39.13 6.81 7.82
N GLY A 201 38.12 6.42 8.59
CA GLY A 201 38.19 5.27 9.47
C GLY A 201 38.96 5.59 10.76
N ASP A 202 38.80 4.74 11.75
CA ASP A 202 39.46 4.85 13.06
C ASP A 202 40.04 3.50 13.46
N SER A 203 41.38 3.42 13.48
CA SER A 203 42.10 2.21 13.87
C SER A 203 41.94 1.87 15.36
N PHE A 204 41.70 2.86 16.24
CA PHE A 204 41.56 2.60 17.68
C PHE A 204 40.24 1.87 17.99
N THR A 205 39.15 2.33 17.38
CA THR A 205 37.83 1.68 17.51
C THR A 205 37.60 0.55 16.50
N HIS A 206 38.61 0.20 15.69
CA HIS A 206 38.52 -0.78 14.61
C HIS A 206 37.37 -0.49 13.61
N THR A 207 37.11 0.79 13.37
CA THR A 207 36.01 1.25 12.50
C THR A 207 36.55 1.53 11.10
N PRO A 208 36.02 0.87 10.04
CA PRO A 208 36.45 1.15 8.69
C PRO A 208 35.94 2.51 8.18
N PRO A 209 36.52 3.05 7.09
CA PRO A 209 36.00 4.22 6.39
C PRO A 209 34.53 4.06 6.00
N LEU A 210 33.71 5.09 6.25
CA LEU A 210 32.32 5.14 5.83
C LEU A 210 32.20 5.27 4.30
N ASP A 211 31.42 4.40 3.67
CA ASP A 211 31.04 4.55 2.27
C ASP A 211 30.09 5.76 2.11
N PRO A 212 30.43 6.76 1.28
CA PRO A 212 29.56 7.90 0.99
C PRO A 212 28.13 7.55 0.57
N GLN A 213 27.90 6.38 -0.03
CA GLN A 213 26.56 5.95 -0.42
C GLN A 213 25.68 5.58 0.79
N GLU A 214 26.28 5.11 1.89
CA GLU A 214 25.52 4.74 3.08
C GLU A 214 24.88 5.96 3.77
N LEU A 215 25.33 7.19 3.47
CA LEU A 215 24.66 8.42 3.94
C LEU A 215 23.22 8.54 3.42
N ASP A 216 22.88 7.90 2.29
CA ASP A 216 21.49 7.87 1.78
C ASP A 216 20.51 7.23 2.77
N ILE A 217 21.00 6.44 3.74
CA ILE A 217 20.19 5.89 4.84
C ILE A 217 19.48 7.01 5.63
N LEU A 218 20.12 8.17 5.76
CA LEU A 218 19.59 9.30 6.53
C LEU A 218 18.48 10.07 5.79
N LYS A 219 18.19 9.77 4.51
CA LYS A 219 17.12 10.41 3.75
C LYS A 219 15.74 10.23 4.37
N THR A 220 15.53 9.23 5.21
CA THR A 220 14.25 9.05 5.92
C THR A 220 14.07 9.98 7.11
N VAL A 221 15.14 10.62 7.58
CA VAL A 221 15.13 11.49 8.76
C VAL A 221 14.39 12.79 8.45
N LYS A 222 13.30 13.03 9.19
CA LYS A 222 12.49 14.25 9.13
C LYS A 222 12.69 15.16 10.34
N GLU A 223 13.15 14.62 11.46
CA GLU A 223 13.26 15.36 12.72
C GLU A 223 14.55 14.99 13.47
N ILE A 224 15.23 15.99 14.01
CA ILE A 224 16.35 15.83 14.95
C ILE A 224 15.99 16.59 16.23
N THR A 225 15.95 15.92 17.38
CA THR A 225 15.59 16.58 18.65
C THR A 225 16.74 17.39 19.26
N GLY A 226 17.97 17.00 18.97
CA GLY A 226 19.18 17.68 19.42
C GLY A 226 19.72 18.65 18.37
N PHE A 227 21.03 18.56 18.08
CA PHE A 227 21.70 19.35 17.04
C PHE A 227 22.26 18.49 15.89
N LEU A 228 22.48 19.15 14.75
CA LEU A 228 23.16 18.58 13.58
C LEU A 228 24.52 19.25 13.38
N LEU A 229 25.59 18.47 13.49
CA LEU A 229 26.97 18.91 13.29
C LEU A 229 27.61 18.16 12.13
N ILE A 230 28.03 18.91 11.10
CA ILE A 230 28.71 18.39 9.92
C ILE A 230 30.04 19.13 9.76
N GLN A 231 31.13 18.42 10.03
CA GLN A 231 32.52 18.90 9.87
C GLN A 231 33.27 18.17 8.76
N ALA A 232 32.67 17.13 8.18
CA ALA A 232 33.15 16.47 6.99
C ALA A 232 31.99 15.99 6.13
N TRP A 233 32.21 15.97 4.83
CA TRP A 233 31.26 15.49 3.85
C TRP A 233 32.03 14.95 2.63
N PRO A 234 31.48 13.96 1.88
CA PRO A 234 32.14 13.45 0.69
C PRO A 234 32.38 14.56 -0.35
N GLU A 235 33.62 14.70 -0.83
CA GLU A 235 34.00 15.79 -1.74
C GLU A 235 33.32 15.70 -3.12
N ASN A 236 32.87 14.51 -3.52
CA ASN A 236 32.13 14.27 -4.76
C ASN A 236 30.64 14.62 -4.67
N ARG A 237 30.15 15.07 -3.51
CA ARG A 237 28.76 15.50 -3.30
C ARG A 237 28.70 17.01 -3.18
N THR A 238 27.79 17.61 -3.93
CA THR A 238 27.64 19.07 -4.06
C THR A 238 26.70 19.67 -3.02
N ASP A 239 25.91 18.85 -2.33
CA ASP A 239 24.91 19.26 -1.34
C ASP A 239 24.84 18.27 -0.15
N LEU A 240 24.00 18.60 0.85
CA LEU A 240 23.69 17.72 1.98
C LEU A 240 22.51 16.79 1.66
N HIS A 241 22.51 16.11 0.49
CA HIS A 241 21.41 15.27 -0.01
C HIS A 241 20.80 14.30 1.01
N ALA A 242 21.60 13.79 1.96
CA ALA A 242 21.13 12.87 2.99
C ALA A 242 20.05 13.49 3.91
N PHE A 243 20.00 14.82 4.01
CA PHE A 243 19.08 15.57 4.86
C PHE A 243 18.05 16.36 4.04
N GLU A 244 17.81 15.98 2.79
CA GLU A 244 16.83 16.65 1.91
C GLU A 244 15.38 16.63 2.45
N ASN A 245 15.06 15.66 3.31
CA ASN A 245 13.77 15.45 3.97
C ASN A 245 13.74 15.92 5.43
N LEU A 246 14.81 16.52 5.94
CA LEU A 246 14.86 17.03 7.30
C LEU A 246 13.94 18.26 7.41
N GLU A 247 12.89 18.16 8.22
CA GLU A 247 11.88 19.20 8.41
C GLU A 247 12.15 20.08 9.63
N ILE A 248 12.61 19.47 10.73
CA ILE A 248 12.73 20.16 12.03
C ILE A 248 14.04 19.77 12.74
N ILE A 249 14.74 20.79 13.25
CA ILE A 249 15.82 20.63 14.23
C ILE A 249 15.37 21.32 15.53
N ARG A 250 15.19 20.57 16.61
CA ARG A 250 14.65 21.15 17.85
C ARG A 250 15.68 21.87 18.72
N GLY A 251 16.95 21.52 18.64
CA GLY A 251 18.01 22.18 19.43
C GLY A 251 17.88 22.02 20.95
N ARG A 252 17.28 20.91 21.45
CA ARG A 252 17.19 20.66 22.90
C ARG A 252 18.57 20.52 23.54
N THR A 253 19.48 19.91 22.82
CA THR A 253 20.93 19.89 23.02
C THR A 253 21.58 20.70 21.91
N LYS A 254 22.76 21.30 22.20
CA LYS A 254 23.44 22.24 21.30
C LYS A 254 24.95 22.01 21.34
N GLN A 255 25.62 22.14 20.20
CA GLN A 255 27.06 22.04 20.12
C GLN A 255 27.72 23.20 20.87
N HIS A 256 28.62 22.86 21.81
CA HIS A 256 29.17 23.80 22.79
C HIS A 256 28.09 24.62 23.54
N GLY A 257 26.89 24.08 23.70
CA GLY A 257 25.76 24.77 24.34
C GLY A 257 25.13 25.89 23.52
N GLN A 258 25.59 26.13 22.27
CA GLN A 258 25.16 27.29 21.47
C GLN A 258 24.50 26.90 20.14
N PHE A 259 25.13 26.03 19.33
CA PHE A 259 24.71 25.80 17.95
C PHE A 259 23.82 24.56 17.79
N SER A 260 22.64 24.71 17.17
CA SER A 260 21.77 23.58 16.82
C SER A 260 21.97 23.08 15.39
N LEU A 261 22.54 23.92 14.52
CA LEU A 261 23.00 23.54 13.18
C LEU A 261 24.41 24.08 12.95
N ALA A 262 25.34 23.20 12.61
CA ALA A 262 26.72 23.54 12.32
C ALA A 262 27.20 22.85 11.04
N VAL A 263 27.52 23.65 10.01
CA VAL A 263 28.01 23.19 8.70
C VAL A 263 29.36 23.87 8.42
N VAL A 264 30.44 23.14 8.64
CA VAL A 264 31.78 23.74 8.74
C VAL A 264 32.80 23.04 7.84
N SER A 265 33.55 23.83 7.07
CA SER A 265 34.71 23.39 6.26
C SER A 265 34.41 22.28 5.24
N LEU A 266 33.27 22.37 4.56
CA LEU A 266 32.84 21.41 3.53
C LEU A 266 33.13 21.92 2.11
N ASN A 267 33.15 21.00 1.14
CA ASN A 267 33.36 21.29 -0.29
C ASN A 267 32.05 21.48 -1.09
N ILE A 268 30.91 21.58 -0.39
CA ILE A 268 29.58 21.70 -0.99
C ILE A 268 29.37 23.05 -1.71
N THR A 269 28.51 23.06 -2.72
CA THR A 269 28.10 24.26 -3.47
C THR A 269 26.76 24.82 -3.02
N SER A 270 25.90 23.97 -2.47
CA SER A 270 24.57 24.32 -1.94
C SER A 270 24.29 23.52 -0.66
N LEU A 271 23.33 23.96 0.16
CA LEU A 271 22.96 23.23 1.38
C LEU A 271 22.03 22.04 1.07
N GLY A 272 21.04 22.22 0.18
CA GLY A 272 20.09 21.16 -0.18
C GLY A 272 19.09 20.76 0.91
N LEU A 273 18.96 21.54 2.00
CA LEU A 273 18.03 21.30 3.11
C LEU A 273 16.59 21.74 2.80
N ARG A 274 16.07 21.34 1.64
CA ARG A 274 14.82 21.86 1.07
C ARG A 274 13.55 21.64 1.90
N SER A 275 13.54 20.62 2.76
CA SER A 275 12.39 20.36 3.62
C SER A 275 12.44 21.10 4.95
N LEU A 276 13.55 21.78 5.27
CA LEU A 276 13.77 22.39 6.58
C LEU A 276 12.84 23.59 6.75
N LYS A 277 11.92 23.45 7.71
CA LYS A 277 10.87 24.45 8.03
C LYS A 277 11.10 25.13 9.36
N GLU A 278 11.78 24.46 10.30
CA GLU A 278 11.94 24.96 11.65
C GLU A 278 13.28 24.55 12.30
N ILE A 279 13.90 25.52 12.97
CA ILE A 279 14.97 25.33 13.95
C ILE A 279 14.47 25.92 15.27
N SER A 280 13.92 25.08 16.15
CA SER A 280 13.16 25.53 17.31
C SER A 280 14.00 26.31 18.32
N ASP A 281 15.27 25.96 18.47
CA ASP A 281 16.22 26.63 19.38
C ASP A 281 17.68 26.42 18.91
N GLY A 282 18.61 27.23 19.41
CA GLY A 282 20.04 27.20 19.09
C GLY A 282 20.43 28.00 17.86
N ASP A 283 21.67 28.50 17.88
CA ASP A 283 22.24 29.31 16.80
C ASP A 283 22.64 28.44 15.60
N VAL A 284 22.79 29.09 14.44
CA VAL A 284 23.26 28.45 13.20
C VAL A 284 24.65 28.95 12.86
N ILE A 285 25.59 28.04 12.62
CA ILE A 285 26.93 28.36 12.11
C ILE A 285 27.20 27.67 10.79
N ILE A 286 27.49 28.45 9.75
CA ILE A 286 27.84 27.96 8.41
C ILE A 286 29.12 28.68 8.01
N SER A 287 30.26 27.99 8.13
CA SER A 287 31.56 28.66 8.02
C SER A 287 32.63 27.83 7.33
N GLY A 288 33.46 28.50 6.53
CA GLY A 288 34.62 27.89 5.89
C GLY A 288 34.30 27.01 4.68
N ASN A 289 33.08 27.10 4.15
CA ASN A 289 32.63 26.31 2.99
C ASN A 289 32.96 27.07 1.70
N LYS A 290 34.15 26.81 1.13
CA LYS A 290 34.77 27.66 0.09
C LYS A 290 33.93 27.82 -1.19
N ASN A 291 33.14 26.80 -1.53
CA ASN A 291 32.33 26.77 -2.76
C ASN A 291 30.84 27.04 -2.50
N LEU A 292 30.43 27.18 -1.24
CA LEU A 292 29.03 27.28 -0.86
C LEU A 292 28.43 28.62 -1.25
N CYS A 293 27.38 28.57 -2.06
CA CYS A 293 26.49 29.68 -2.35
C CYS A 293 25.12 29.46 -1.68
N TYR A 294 24.17 30.37 -1.88
CA TYR A 294 22.77 30.29 -1.43
C TYR A 294 22.49 30.46 0.07
N ALA A 295 23.41 30.13 0.98
CA ALA A 295 23.19 30.20 2.43
C ALA A 295 22.73 31.58 2.95
N ASN A 296 23.15 32.66 2.28
CA ASN A 296 22.76 34.04 2.61
C ASN A 296 21.38 34.45 2.07
N THR A 297 20.80 33.68 1.14
CA THR A 297 19.50 34.00 0.54
C THR A 297 18.34 33.66 1.46
N ILE A 298 18.55 32.71 2.38
CA ILE A 298 17.53 32.21 3.30
C ILE A 298 17.23 33.25 4.38
N ASN A 299 15.94 33.55 4.57
CA ASN A 299 15.49 34.33 5.71
C ASN A 299 15.43 33.47 6.98
N TRP A 300 16.58 33.22 7.60
CA TRP A 300 16.74 32.34 8.76
C TRP A 300 15.82 32.69 9.95
N LYS A 301 15.45 33.96 10.12
CA LYS A 301 14.53 34.38 11.19
C LYS A 301 13.17 33.71 11.10
N LYS A 302 12.72 33.32 9.91
CA LYS A 302 11.45 32.58 9.73
C LYS A 302 11.54 31.12 10.13
N LEU A 303 12.74 30.55 10.15
CA LEU A 303 12.97 29.19 10.61
C LEU A 303 13.12 29.13 12.13
N PHE A 304 13.51 30.23 12.78
CA PHE A 304 13.77 30.27 14.22
C PHE A 304 12.50 30.26 15.06
N GLY A 305 12.47 29.35 16.05
CA GLY A 305 11.40 29.29 17.04
C GLY A 305 11.51 30.35 18.14
N THR A 306 12.71 30.91 18.37
CA THR A 306 12.97 31.92 19.41
C THR A 306 13.68 33.16 18.86
N SER A 307 13.37 34.33 19.43
CA SER A 307 13.88 35.62 18.96
C SER A 307 15.36 35.87 19.28
N SER A 308 15.96 35.10 20.20
CA SER A 308 17.36 35.23 20.61
C SER A 308 18.35 34.51 19.68
N GLN A 309 17.87 33.64 18.79
CA GLN A 309 18.71 32.86 17.87
C GLN A 309 19.44 33.75 16.86
N LYS A 310 20.68 33.38 16.55
CA LYS A 310 21.56 34.10 15.65
C LYS A 310 22.13 33.19 14.57
N THR A 311 22.51 33.80 13.46
CA THR A 311 23.26 33.16 12.38
C THR A 311 24.70 33.66 12.37
N LYS A 312 25.65 32.76 12.14
CA LYS A 312 27.06 33.06 11.87
C LYS A 312 27.46 32.42 10.54
N ILE A 313 27.22 33.17 9.47
CA ILE A 313 27.50 32.74 8.08
C ILE A 313 28.68 33.55 7.56
N ILE A 314 29.88 32.98 7.61
CA ILE A 314 31.14 33.69 7.31
C ILE A 314 32.12 32.77 6.59
N SER A 315 33.10 33.36 5.89
CA SER A 315 34.18 32.59 5.22
C SER A 315 33.66 31.52 4.23
N ASN A 316 32.50 31.76 3.62
CA ASN A 316 31.97 30.99 2.51
C ASN A 316 32.27 31.72 1.18
N ARG A 317 31.84 31.17 0.05
CA ARG A 317 32.00 31.87 -1.24
C ARG A 317 31.32 33.23 -1.21
N GLY A 318 32.00 34.26 -1.71
CA GLY A 318 31.48 35.63 -1.70
C GLY A 318 30.22 35.78 -2.55
N GLU A 319 29.22 36.50 -2.05
CA GLU A 319 27.91 36.65 -2.69
C GLU A 319 28.00 37.21 -4.12
N ASN A 320 28.86 38.21 -4.34
CA ASN A 320 29.09 38.80 -5.67
C ASN A 320 29.71 37.78 -6.64
N SER A 321 30.57 36.89 -6.15
CA SER A 321 31.15 35.82 -6.97
C SER A 321 30.09 34.78 -7.35
N CYS A 322 29.23 34.39 -6.40
CA CYS A 322 28.10 33.50 -6.68
C CYS A 322 27.20 34.09 -7.78
N LYS A 323 26.79 35.36 -7.64
CA LYS A 323 25.99 36.08 -8.64
C LYS A 323 26.67 36.14 -10.00
N ALA A 324 27.97 36.45 -10.06
CA ALA A 324 28.74 36.52 -11.30
C ALA A 324 28.80 35.18 -12.05
N THR A 325 28.74 34.06 -11.33
CA THR A 325 28.70 32.70 -11.91
C THR A 325 27.30 32.15 -12.13
N GLY A 326 26.25 32.96 -11.96
CA GLY A 326 24.86 32.51 -12.11
C GLY A 326 24.38 31.57 -10.99
N GLN A 327 25.11 31.47 -9.89
CA GLN A 327 24.73 30.67 -8.72
C GLN A 327 23.76 31.46 -7.83
N VAL A 328 22.56 31.65 -8.35
CA VAL A 328 21.45 32.40 -7.74
C VAL A 328 20.18 31.54 -7.70
N CYS A 329 19.19 31.96 -6.90
CA CYS A 329 17.93 31.24 -6.83
C CYS A 329 17.21 31.18 -8.18
N HIS A 330 16.47 30.10 -8.41
CA HIS A 330 15.65 29.95 -9.60
C HIS A 330 14.63 31.10 -9.73
N ALA A 331 14.29 31.48 -10.96
CA ALA A 331 13.34 32.56 -11.23
C ALA A 331 11.92 32.31 -10.68
N LEU A 332 11.59 31.05 -10.37
CA LEU A 332 10.30 30.64 -9.80
C LEU A 332 10.28 30.66 -8.26
N CYS A 333 11.43 30.92 -7.62
CA CYS A 333 11.50 31.05 -6.18
C CYS A 333 10.96 32.41 -5.73
N SER A 334 10.28 32.43 -4.60
CA SER A 334 9.88 33.67 -3.94
C SER A 334 11.10 34.42 -3.36
N PRO A 335 10.92 35.67 -2.89
CA PRO A 335 11.96 36.42 -2.19
C PRO A 335 12.46 35.80 -0.87
N GLU A 336 11.88 34.68 -0.42
CA GLU A 336 12.29 33.99 0.82
C GLU A 336 13.62 33.22 0.70
N GLY A 337 14.13 33.09 -0.53
CA GLY A 337 15.40 32.44 -0.83
C GLY A 337 15.26 30.99 -1.28
N CYS A 338 16.40 30.33 -1.36
CA CYS A 338 16.51 28.96 -1.87
C CYS A 338 17.68 28.21 -1.24
N TRP A 339 17.56 26.89 -1.19
CA TRP A 339 18.57 25.96 -0.69
C TRP A 339 19.58 25.52 -1.75
N GLY A 340 19.37 25.92 -3.00
CA GLY A 340 20.10 25.53 -4.20
C GLY A 340 19.54 26.20 -5.47
N PRO A 341 20.09 25.89 -6.65
CA PRO A 341 19.69 26.52 -7.91
C PRO A 341 18.36 26.02 -8.50
N GLU A 342 17.90 24.83 -8.10
CA GLU A 342 16.78 24.16 -8.77
C GLU A 342 15.41 24.70 -8.31
N PRO A 343 14.35 24.59 -9.13
CA PRO A 343 12.99 25.01 -8.74
C PRO A 343 12.43 24.22 -7.54
N ARG A 344 12.99 23.05 -7.24
CA ARG A 344 12.68 22.20 -6.08
C ARG A 344 13.41 22.62 -4.78
N ASP A 345 14.34 23.56 -4.89
CA ASP A 345 15.15 24.04 -3.76
C ASP A 345 14.65 25.39 -3.23
N CYS A 346 13.59 25.96 -3.82
CA CYS A 346 12.97 27.18 -3.32
C CYS A 346 12.40 26.98 -1.90
N VAL A 347 12.50 28.00 -1.04
CA VAL A 347 11.84 28.00 0.27
C VAL A 347 10.32 28.05 0.10
N SER A 348 9.85 28.88 -0.83
CA SER A 348 8.47 28.92 -1.29
C SER A 348 8.41 29.36 -2.75
N CYS A 349 7.35 28.96 -3.44
CA CYS A 349 7.16 29.28 -4.86
C CYS A 349 6.54 30.67 -5.03
N GLN A 350 6.88 31.34 -6.12
CA GLN A 350 6.26 32.62 -6.48
C GLN A 350 4.80 32.46 -6.93
N ASN A 351 4.52 31.40 -7.70
CA ASN A 351 3.20 31.12 -8.28
C ASN A 351 2.61 29.82 -7.71
N VAL A 352 2.83 28.70 -8.41
CA VAL A 352 2.27 27.39 -8.09
C VAL A 352 3.36 26.35 -7.91
N SER A 353 3.03 25.26 -7.25
CA SER A 353 3.93 24.13 -7.04
C SER A 353 3.32 22.82 -7.51
N ARG A 354 4.14 21.94 -8.08
CA ARG A 354 3.78 20.55 -8.38
C ARG A 354 4.55 19.66 -7.42
N GLY A 355 3.88 19.21 -6.36
CA GLY A 355 4.52 18.48 -5.28
C GLY A 355 5.57 19.36 -4.57
N ARG A 356 6.86 19.10 -4.80
CA ARG A 356 7.97 19.84 -4.18
C ARG A 356 8.69 20.81 -5.13
N GLU A 357 8.24 20.90 -6.37
CA GLU A 357 8.90 21.67 -7.41
C GLU A 357 8.05 22.90 -7.77
N CYS A 358 8.65 24.08 -7.75
CA CYS A 358 7.98 25.29 -8.23
C CYS A 358 7.85 25.23 -9.76
N VAL A 359 6.66 25.52 -10.26
CA VAL A 359 6.36 25.47 -11.70
C VAL A 359 5.71 26.78 -12.13
N ASP A 360 5.85 27.10 -13.41
CA ASP A 360 5.29 28.30 -14.01
C ASP A 360 3.75 28.25 -14.05
N LYS A 361 3.20 27.08 -14.43
CA LYS A 361 1.77 26.83 -14.56
C LYS A 361 1.41 25.35 -14.28
N CYS A 362 0.16 25.14 -13.85
CA CYS A 362 -0.43 23.80 -13.75
C CYS A 362 -1.04 23.36 -15.09
N ASN A 363 -1.21 22.06 -15.28
CA ASN A 363 -1.76 21.45 -16.48
C ASN A 363 -3.30 21.51 -16.54
N ILE A 364 -3.84 22.74 -16.53
CA ILE A 364 -5.29 22.97 -16.44
C ILE A 364 -5.97 22.72 -17.80
N LEU A 365 -5.54 23.43 -18.84
CA LEU A 365 -6.12 23.38 -20.19
C LEU A 365 -5.36 22.44 -21.14
N GLU A 366 -4.09 22.22 -20.86
CA GLU A 366 -3.14 21.43 -21.66
C GLU A 366 -2.13 20.77 -20.72
N GLY A 367 -1.46 19.73 -21.19
CA GLY A 367 -0.47 18.96 -20.42
C GLY A 367 -1.02 17.67 -19.82
N GLU A 368 -0.11 16.77 -19.49
CA GLU A 368 -0.40 15.46 -18.92
C GLU A 368 0.53 15.22 -17.71
N PRO A 369 0.01 14.74 -16.57
CA PRO A 369 -1.40 14.54 -16.27
C PRO A 369 -2.18 15.86 -16.15
N ARG A 370 -3.51 15.82 -16.32
CA ARG A 370 -4.40 16.97 -16.10
C ARG A 370 -4.53 17.33 -14.63
N GLU A 371 -4.62 18.62 -14.35
CA GLU A 371 -4.54 19.17 -13.00
C GLU A 371 -5.59 20.25 -12.75
N PHE A 372 -5.89 20.48 -11.47
CA PHE A 372 -6.58 21.65 -10.96
C PHE A 372 -5.75 22.32 -9.87
N VAL A 373 -6.13 23.53 -9.46
CA VAL A 373 -5.37 24.32 -8.46
C VAL A 373 -6.13 24.37 -7.14
N GLU A 374 -5.45 24.00 -6.07
CA GLU A 374 -5.94 24.11 -4.69
C GLU A 374 -4.77 24.63 -3.83
N ASN A 375 -4.96 25.72 -3.10
CA ASN A 375 -3.92 26.32 -2.24
C ASN A 375 -2.56 26.61 -2.94
N SER A 376 -2.60 26.99 -4.23
CA SER A 376 -1.39 27.19 -5.06
C SER A 376 -0.58 25.91 -5.32
N GLU A 377 -1.19 24.74 -5.16
CA GLU A 377 -0.65 23.45 -5.56
C GLU A 377 -1.38 22.92 -6.79
N CYS A 378 -0.61 22.36 -7.72
CA CYS A 378 -1.11 21.63 -8.88
C CYS A 378 -1.45 20.21 -8.45
N ILE A 379 -2.73 19.88 -8.42
CA ILE A 379 -3.23 18.58 -7.98
C ILE A 379 -3.81 17.83 -9.18
N GLN A 380 -3.43 16.56 -9.31
CA GLN A 380 -3.88 15.73 -10.43
C GLN A 380 -5.38 15.44 -10.34
N CYS A 381 -6.05 15.51 -11.49
CA CYS A 381 -7.40 15.03 -11.66
C CYS A 381 -7.46 13.51 -11.44
N HIS A 382 -8.65 12.99 -11.13
CA HIS A 382 -8.84 11.55 -11.04
C HIS A 382 -8.56 10.86 -12.39
N PRO A 383 -7.97 9.66 -12.44
CA PRO A 383 -7.66 8.96 -13.69
C PRO A 383 -8.86 8.68 -14.59
N GLU A 384 -10.07 8.69 -14.03
CA GLU A 384 -11.33 8.50 -14.77
C GLU A 384 -11.89 9.80 -15.37
N CYS A 385 -11.21 10.95 -15.21
CA CYS A 385 -11.59 12.19 -15.87
C CYS A 385 -11.03 12.24 -17.30
N LEU A 386 -11.88 12.41 -18.30
CA LEU A 386 -11.48 12.52 -19.70
C LEU A 386 -10.86 13.91 -19.99
N PRO A 387 -9.61 13.99 -20.49
CA PRO A 387 -8.97 15.27 -20.80
C PRO A 387 -9.79 16.12 -21.78
N GLN A 388 -10.05 17.38 -21.42
CA GLN A 388 -10.88 18.31 -22.20
C GLN A 388 -10.02 19.24 -23.06
N VAL A 389 -10.30 19.34 -24.36
CA VAL A 389 -9.53 20.22 -25.27
C VAL A 389 -9.83 21.69 -24.95
N MET A 390 -8.79 22.47 -24.62
CA MET A 390 -8.89 23.90 -24.31
C MET A 390 -9.89 24.26 -23.19
N ASN A 391 -10.19 23.31 -22.30
CA ASN A 391 -11.08 23.52 -21.17
C ASN A 391 -10.54 22.78 -19.93
N ILE A 392 -11.06 23.11 -18.75
CA ILE A 392 -10.73 22.44 -17.50
C ILE A 392 -11.20 20.97 -17.55
N THR A 393 -10.44 20.05 -16.93
CA THR A 393 -10.77 18.60 -16.94
C THR A 393 -11.47 18.14 -15.66
N CYS A 394 -11.14 18.75 -14.52
CA CYS A 394 -11.79 18.49 -13.24
C CYS A 394 -11.84 19.78 -12.40
N THR A 395 -12.73 19.78 -11.40
CA THR A 395 -12.91 20.88 -10.44
C THR A 395 -12.37 20.55 -9.04
N GLY A 396 -11.94 19.31 -8.81
CA GLY A 396 -11.54 18.82 -7.49
C GLY A 396 -10.99 17.39 -7.54
N ARG A 397 -10.64 16.86 -6.35
CA ARG A 397 -10.18 15.48 -6.20
C ARG A 397 -11.32 14.48 -6.39
N GLY A 398 -10.97 13.25 -6.80
CA GLY A 398 -11.92 12.14 -6.89
C GLY A 398 -12.75 12.12 -8.19
N PRO A 399 -13.47 11.02 -8.44
CA PRO A 399 -14.18 10.77 -9.70
C PRO A 399 -15.45 11.62 -9.90
N ASP A 400 -15.94 12.30 -8.86
CA ASP A 400 -17.21 13.05 -8.85
C ASP A 400 -17.05 14.45 -9.44
N ASN A 401 -15.80 14.94 -9.46
CA ASN A 401 -15.44 16.28 -9.86
C ASN A 401 -14.89 16.34 -11.29
N CYS A 402 -15.10 15.29 -12.09
CA CYS A 402 -14.73 15.26 -13.50
C CYS A 402 -15.75 16.05 -14.32
N ILE A 403 -15.28 16.79 -15.34
CA ILE A 403 -16.19 17.42 -16.32
C ILE A 403 -16.85 16.37 -17.21
N GLN A 404 -16.10 15.33 -17.59
CA GLN A 404 -16.58 14.19 -18.37
C GLN A 404 -15.82 12.93 -17.96
N CYS A 405 -16.50 11.78 -17.94
CA CYS A 405 -15.88 10.50 -17.61
C CYS A 405 -15.16 9.89 -18.80
N ALA A 406 -14.02 9.25 -18.55
CA ALA A 406 -13.22 8.56 -19.56
C ALA A 406 -13.82 7.21 -19.99
N HIS A 407 -14.44 6.49 -19.06
CA HIS A 407 -15.01 5.15 -19.30
C HIS A 407 -16.53 5.11 -19.11
N TYR A 408 -17.02 4.97 -17.87
CA TYR A 408 -18.45 4.81 -17.57
C TYR A 408 -18.91 5.76 -16.45
N ILE A 409 -20.22 5.99 -16.38
CA ILE A 409 -20.87 6.89 -15.42
C ILE A 409 -21.77 6.06 -14.50
N ASP A 410 -21.47 6.03 -13.21
CA ASP A 410 -22.31 5.40 -12.18
C ASP A 410 -22.88 6.47 -11.25
N GLY A 411 -24.06 7.00 -11.60
CA GLY A 411 -24.66 8.12 -10.89
C GLY A 411 -23.78 9.37 -11.01
N PRO A 412 -23.28 9.96 -9.91
CA PRO A 412 -22.37 11.09 -9.95
C PRO A 412 -20.90 10.70 -10.18
N HIS A 413 -20.56 9.41 -10.20
CA HIS A 413 -19.18 8.93 -10.21
C HIS A 413 -18.70 8.50 -11.59
N CYS A 414 -17.51 8.96 -11.99
CA CYS A 414 -16.78 8.35 -13.12
C CYS A 414 -16.08 7.06 -12.70
N VAL A 415 -16.42 5.94 -13.35
CA VAL A 415 -15.90 4.61 -13.00
C VAL A 415 -15.31 3.89 -14.21
N LYS A 416 -14.25 3.11 -13.96
CA LYS A 416 -13.60 2.29 -14.98
C LYS A 416 -14.49 1.18 -15.53
N THR A 417 -15.34 0.62 -14.68
CA THR A 417 -16.30 -0.46 -14.99
C THR A 417 -17.52 -0.31 -14.09
N CYS A 418 -18.71 -0.61 -14.60
CA CYS A 418 -19.92 -0.59 -13.77
C CYS A 418 -19.85 -1.58 -12.59
N PRO A 419 -20.46 -1.26 -11.44
CA PRO A 419 -20.52 -2.15 -10.28
C PRO A 419 -21.07 -3.54 -10.63
N ALA A 420 -20.31 -4.59 -10.32
CA ALA A 420 -20.66 -5.97 -10.65
C ALA A 420 -20.37 -6.90 -9.47
N GLY A 421 -21.42 -7.30 -8.74
CA GLY A 421 -21.32 -8.20 -7.59
C GLY A 421 -20.92 -7.49 -6.30
N VAL A 422 -21.20 -6.19 -6.18
CA VAL A 422 -20.99 -5.43 -4.94
C VAL A 422 -22.17 -5.70 -4.00
N MET A 423 -21.92 -5.83 -2.69
CA MET A 423 -23.00 -6.05 -1.72
C MET A 423 -23.82 -4.77 -1.54
N GLY A 424 -25.12 -4.86 -1.73
CA GLY A 424 -26.08 -3.78 -1.46
C GLY A 424 -26.97 -4.09 -0.27
N GLU A 425 -28.01 -3.26 -0.11
CA GLU A 425 -29.02 -3.42 0.94
C GLU A 425 -29.75 -4.76 0.88
N ASN A 426 -30.26 -5.22 2.03
CA ASN A 426 -31.00 -6.47 2.18
C ASN A 426 -30.22 -7.73 1.74
N ASN A 427 -28.89 -7.69 1.84
CA ASN A 427 -28.00 -8.81 1.48
C ASN A 427 -28.15 -9.24 0.00
N THR A 428 -28.46 -8.28 -0.87
CA THR A 428 -28.58 -8.49 -2.32
C THR A 428 -27.34 -7.99 -3.04
N LEU A 429 -26.91 -8.73 -4.07
CA LEU A 429 -25.79 -8.29 -4.91
C LEU A 429 -26.28 -7.28 -5.93
N VAL A 430 -25.57 -6.16 -6.01
CA VAL A 430 -25.79 -5.11 -7.00
C VAL A 430 -25.00 -5.45 -8.26
N TRP A 431 -25.73 -5.59 -9.35
CA TRP A 431 -25.20 -5.77 -10.69
C TRP A 431 -25.70 -4.64 -11.56
N LYS A 432 -24.77 -4.00 -12.27
CA LYS A 432 -25.08 -2.97 -13.26
C LYS A 432 -24.49 -3.33 -14.62
N TYR A 433 -25.14 -2.85 -15.67
CA TYR A 433 -24.65 -2.92 -17.05
C TYR A 433 -24.54 -1.51 -17.62
N ALA A 434 -23.67 -1.32 -18.60
CA ALA A 434 -23.53 -0.05 -19.31
C ALA A 434 -24.48 0.00 -20.52
N ASP A 435 -25.14 1.13 -20.73
CA ASP A 435 -25.86 1.41 -21.98
C ASP A 435 -24.93 1.97 -23.07
N ALA A 436 -25.51 2.35 -24.21
CA ALA A 436 -24.77 2.94 -25.34
C ALA A 436 -24.17 4.32 -25.02
N GLY A 437 -24.66 5.01 -23.99
CA GLY A 437 -24.12 6.27 -23.48
C GLY A 437 -23.08 6.07 -22.37
N HIS A 438 -22.66 4.83 -22.12
CA HIS A 438 -21.75 4.46 -21.04
C HIS A 438 -22.29 4.72 -19.62
N VAL A 439 -23.61 4.83 -19.46
CA VAL A 439 -24.25 5.01 -18.15
C VAL A 439 -24.58 3.65 -17.54
N CYS A 440 -24.25 3.48 -16.26
CA CYS A 440 -24.46 2.26 -15.51
C CYS A 440 -25.90 2.17 -14.96
N HIS A 441 -26.65 1.17 -15.42
CA HIS A 441 -28.02 0.90 -14.99
C HIS A 441 -28.11 -0.42 -14.22
N LEU A 442 -29.03 -0.49 -13.26
CA LEU A 442 -29.28 -1.72 -12.50
C LEU A 442 -29.79 -2.84 -13.40
N CYS A 443 -29.24 -4.03 -13.20
CA CYS A 443 -29.79 -5.26 -13.76
C CYS A 443 -31.18 -5.56 -13.19
N HIS A 444 -31.95 -6.37 -13.92
CA HIS A 444 -33.21 -6.88 -13.39
C HIS A 444 -32.97 -7.67 -12.08
N PRO A 445 -33.83 -7.55 -11.04
CA PRO A 445 -33.61 -8.20 -9.73
C PRO A 445 -33.36 -9.73 -9.78
N ASN A 446 -33.86 -10.40 -10.82
CA ASN A 446 -33.67 -11.84 -11.03
C ASN A 446 -32.32 -12.21 -11.67
N CYS A 447 -31.52 -11.24 -12.15
CA CYS A 447 -30.19 -11.49 -12.71
C CYS A 447 -29.14 -11.63 -11.58
N THR A 448 -29.15 -12.72 -10.84
CA THR A 448 -28.27 -12.91 -9.66
C THR A 448 -26.77 -13.07 -9.99
N TYR A 449 -26.44 -13.36 -11.26
CA TYR A 449 -25.08 -13.53 -11.77
C TYR A 449 -24.67 -12.44 -12.77
N GLY A 450 -25.37 -11.29 -12.75
CA GLY A 450 -25.11 -10.18 -13.66
C GLY A 450 -25.94 -10.20 -14.95
N CYS A 451 -25.84 -9.10 -15.69
CA CYS A 451 -26.55 -8.88 -16.94
C CYS A 451 -25.70 -8.06 -17.91
N THR A 452 -26.06 -8.10 -19.19
CA THR A 452 -25.45 -7.31 -20.27
C THR A 452 -26.42 -6.28 -20.86
N GLY A 453 -27.63 -6.20 -20.33
CA GLY A 453 -28.70 -5.36 -20.85
C GLY A 453 -29.89 -5.27 -19.90
N SER A 454 -30.91 -4.51 -20.29
CA SER A 454 -32.12 -4.32 -19.49
C SER A 454 -32.99 -5.59 -19.43
N GLY A 455 -33.79 -5.68 -18.37
CA GLY A 455 -34.81 -6.72 -18.21
C GLY A 455 -34.23 -8.14 -18.07
N LEU A 456 -35.11 -9.14 -18.20
CA LEU A 456 -34.75 -10.55 -18.12
C LEU A 456 -34.01 -11.07 -19.37
N GLU A 457 -34.13 -10.35 -20.48
CA GLU A 457 -33.48 -10.69 -21.75
C GLU A 457 -31.96 -10.44 -21.69
N GLY A 458 -31.55 -9.43 -20.92
CA GLY A 458 -30.16 -9.10 -20.68
C GLY A 458 -29.46 -9.95 -19.62
N CYS A 459 -30.18 -10.75 -18.83
CA CYS A 459 -29.52 -11.72 -17.95
C CYS A 459 -28.82 -12.78 -18.82
N ALA A 460 -27.58 -13.13 -18.51
CA ALA A 460 -26.92 -14.24 -19.17
C ALA A 460 -27.71 -15.54 -18.90
N ARG A 461 -28.61 -15.93 -19.82
CA ARG A 461 -29.27 -17.24 -19.81
C ARG A 461 -28.25 -18.30 -20.25
N ASN A 462 -27.18 -18.52 -19.49
CA ASN A 462 -26.28 -19.67 -19.65
C ASN A 462 -25.45 -19.91 -18.39
N GLY A 463 -25.90 -20.85 -17.56
CA GLY A 463 -24.96 -21.79 -16.95
C GLY A 463 -24.17 -22.55 -18.04
N PRO A 464 -23.12 -23.31 -17.68
CA PRO A 464 -22.21 -23.91 -18.65
C PRO A 464 -23.00 -24.76 -19.67
N LYS A 465 -23.03 -24.30 -20.93
CA LYS A 465 -23.56 -25.08 -22.05
C LYS A 465 -22.66 -26.29 -22.25
N ILE A 466 -23.11 -27.45 -21.79
CA ILE A 466 -22.58 -28.73 -22.27
C ILE A 466 -22.84 -28.75 -23.79
N PRO A 467 -21.81 -28.94 -24.65
CA PRO A 467 -22.03 -28.96 -26.08
C PRO A 467 -22.80 -30.24 -26.46
N SER A 468 -24.09 -30.09 -26.79
CA SER A 468 -24.96 -31.14 -27.35
C SER A 468 -24.57 -31.52 -28.79
N ILE A 469 -23.30 -31.84 -29.02
CA ILE A 469 -22.83 -32.44 -30.28
C ILE A 469 -22.80 -33.98 -30.15
N ALA A 470 -22.90 -34.53 -28.94
CA ALA A 470 -22.83 -35.98 -28.71
C ALA A 470 -24.16 -36.73 -29.02
N THR A 471 -25.32 -36.07 -28.97
CA THR A 471 -26.62 -36.75 -29.15
C THR A 471 -26.97 -37.05 -30.61
N GLY A 472 -26.43 -36.26 -31.56
CA GLY A 472 -26.66 -36.48 -33.00
C GLY A 472 -25.87 -37.64 -33.59
N MET A 473 -24.62 -37.84 -33.15
CA MET A 473 -23.78 -38.93 -33.67
C MET A 473 -24.23 -40.31 -33.22
N VAL A 474 -24.71 -40.43 -31.98
CA VAL A 474 -25.22 -41.72 -31.45
C VAL A 474 -26.52 -42.11 -32.16
N GLY A 475 -27.42 -41.16 -32.43
CA GLY A 475 -28.64 -41.42 -33.20
C GLY A 475 -28.38 -41.87 -34.63
N ALA A 476 -27.42 -41.22 -35.32
CA ALA A 476 -27.06 -41.58 -36.70
C ALA A 476 -26.37 -42.96 -36.80
N LEU A 477 -25.50 -43.29 -35.85
CA LEU A 477 -24.85 -44.61 -35.77
C LEU A 477 -25.85 -45.74 -35.49
N LEU A 478 -26.86 -45.49 -34.64
CA LEU A 478 -27.89 -46.47 -34.33
C LEU A 478 -28.81 -46.72 -35.54
N LEU A 479 -29.13 -45.67 -36.30
CA LEU A 479 -29.94 -45.77 -37.52
C LEU A 479 -29.19 -46.50 -38.65
N LEU A 480 -27.88 -46.26 -38.80
CA LEU A 480 -27.04 -47.01 -39.74
C LEU A 480 -26.91 -48.49 -39.38
N LEU A 481 -26.79 -48.82 -38.08
CA LEU A 481 -26.78 -50.21 -37.61
C LEU A 481 -28.10 -50.94 -37.89
N VAL A 482 -29.24 -50.28 -37.68
CA VAL A 482 -30.56 -50.86 -37.96
C VAL A 482 -30.75 -51.08 -39.47
N VAL A 483 -30.33 -50.14 -40.31
CA VAL A 483 -30.39 -50.29 -41.77
C VAL A 483 -29.47 -51.41 -42.25
N ALA A 484 -28.25 -51.51 -41.72
CA ALA A 484 -27.30 -52.57 -42.07
C ALA A 484 -27.81 -53.96 -41.65
N LEU A 485 -28.40 -54.09 -40.47
CA LEU A 485 -29.06 -55.33 -40.01
C LEU A 485 -30.27 -55.68 -40.87
N GLY A 486 -31.06 -54.69 -41.28
CA GLY A 486 -32.20 -54.88 -42.19
C GLY A 486 -31.78 -55.39 -43.57
N ILE A 487 -30.74 -54.81 -44.17
CA ILE A 487 -30.19 -55.25 -45.46
C ILE A 487 -29.58 -56.65 -45.33
N GLY A 488 -28.84 -56.92 -44.25
CA GLY A 488 -28.26 -58.24 -43.98
C GLY A 488 -29.31 -59.35 -43.81
N LEU A 489 -30.47 -59.04 -43.21
CA LEU A 489 -31.59 -59.98 -43.12
C LEU A 489 -32.32 -60.16 -44.45
N PHE A 490 -32.38 -59.13 -45.29
CA PHE A 490 -33.00 -59.21 -46.62
C PHE A 490 -32.15 -60.00 -47.61
N MET A 491 -30.82 -59.89 -47.55
CA MET A 491 -29.90 -60.69 -48.37
C MET A 491 -29.77 -62.16 -47.92
N ARG A 492 -30.30 -62.51 -46.74
CA ARG A 492 -30.30 -63.87 -46.20
C ARG A 492 -31.59 -64.63 -46.50
N ARG A 493 -32.57 -64.01 -47.15
CA ARG A 493 -33.83 -64.63 -47.60
C ARG A 493 -33.78 -65.04 -49.06
#